data_AF-A0A7M1UUN4-F1
#
_entry.id   AF-A0A7M1UUN4-F1
#
_cell.length_a   1.000
_cell.length_b   1.000
_cell.length_c   1.000
_cell.angle_alpha   90.00
_cell.angle_beta   90.00
_cell.angle_gamma   90.00
#
_symmetry.space_group_name_H-M   'P 1'
#
loop_
_entity.id
_entity.type
_entity.pdbx_description
1 polymer ?
#
loop_
_entity_poly.entity_id
_entity_poly.type
_entity_poly.pdbx_seq_one_letter_code
_entity_poly.pdbx_strand_id
1 'polypeptide(L)'
;MGLIKIYSLSVKNLSGFIDRLKTLGFTIEEGPHVVLEDNSEVSVFKGYRNNELEFIIVSHYLTQYYKAVLENPGSDEEYLEKLLALKYSSERWSIPVSPIYFIAFNTSVEEFLSSFKDDYPVENAEEILSKYKSANPNYQRIVEAVVGRIIDGLSEG
;
A
#
# COMPACT_ATOMS: atom_id res chain seq x y z
N MET A 1 15.12 13.71 -18.71
CA MET A 1 14.56 13.11 -17.48
C MET A 1 15.67 12.93 -16.47
N GLY A 2 15.39 13.25 -15.20
CA GLY A 2 16.29 12.90 -14.10
C GLY A 2 16.46 11.38 -13.98
N LEU A 3 17.43 10.95 -13.19
CA LEU A 3 17.67 9.53 -12.95
C LEU A 3 16.47 8.91 -12.20
N ILE A 4 15.78 7.95 -12.83
CA ILE A 4 14.73 7.17 -12.17
C ILE A 4 15.41 6.08 -11.34
N LYS A 5 15.10 6.04 -10.04
CA LYS A 5 15.50 4.94 -9.14
C LYS A 5 14.26 4.24 -8.61
N ILE A 6 14.32 2.91 -8.54
CA ILE A 6 13.23 2.09 -8.00
C ILE A 6 13.74 1.39 -6.76
N TYR A 7 13.05 1.58 -5.65
CA TYR A 7 13.30 0.90 -4.39
C TYR A 7 12.16 -0.06 -4.10
N SER A 8 12.51 -1.27 -3.66
CA SER A 8 11.57 -2.22 -3.07
C SER A 8 11.73 -2.14 -1.55
N LEU A 9 10.65 -1.77 -0.85
CA LEU A 9 10.69 -1.48 0.58
C LEU A 9 9.75 -2.41 1.35
N SER A 10 10.25 -2.96 2.45
CA SER A 10 9.43 -3.70 3.41
C SER A 10 8.78 -2.71 4.37
N VAL A 11 7.55 -2.31 4.08
CA VAL A 11 6.72 -1.44 4.93
C VAL A 11 5.64 -2.27 5.60
N LYS A 12 5.50 -2.16 6.91
CA LYS A 12 4.47 -2.88 7.70
C LYS A 12 3.22 -2.04 7.92
N ASN A 13 3.36 -0.72 7.96
CA ASN A 13 2.28 0.23 8.18
C ASN A 13 2.27 1.29 7.05
N LEU A 14 1.45 1.06 6.03
CA LEU A 14 1.40 1.95 4.86
C LEU A 14 0.94 3.36 5.22
N SER A 15 -0.15 3.51 5.99
CA SER A 15 -0.64 4.82 6.41
C SER A 15 0.42 5.57 7.23
N GLY A 16 1.08 4.88 8.16
CA GLY A 16 2.21 5.43 8.91
C GLY A 16 3.39 5.86 8.02
N PHE A 17 3.72 5.07 7.00
CA PHE A 17 4.77 5.42 6.02
C PHE A 17 4.40 6.69 5.24
N ILE A 18 3.16 6.78 4.74
CA ILE A 18 2.65 7.95 4.02
C ILE A 18 2.64 9.20 4.92
N ASP A 19 2.22 9.07 6.18
CA ASP A 19 2.17 10.20 7.12
C ASP A 19 3.57 10.70 7.51
N ARG A 20 4.57 9.82 7.57
CA ARG A 20 5.96 10.24 7.75
C ARG A 20 6.47 11.03 6.54
N LEU A 21 6.13 10.62 5.32
CA LEU A 21 6.47 11.41 4.12
C LEU A 21 5.80 12.79 4.16
N LYS A 22 4.52 12.88 4.55
CA LYS A 22 3.87 14.19 4.75
C LYS A 22 4.60 15.06 5.77
N THR A 23 5.07 14.46 6.87
CA THR A 23 5.85 15.15 7.91
C THR A 23 7.19 15.67 7.38
N LEU A 24 7.79 15.03 6.37
CA LEU A 24 8.98 15.50 5.65
C LEU A 24 8.68 16.62 4.63
N GLY A 25 7.46 17.15 4.62
CA GLY A 25 7.06 18.28 3.77
C GLY A 25 6.63 17.86 2.36
N PHE A 26 6.30 16.59 2.14
CA PHE A 26 5.70 16.15 0.88
C PHE A 26 4.18 16.35 0.90
N THR A 27 3.64 16.84 -0.22
CA THR A 27 2.21 16.71 -0.51
C THR A 27 2.00 15.36 -1.17
N ILE A 28 1.18 14.50 -0.58
CA ILE A 28 0.89 13.17 -1.12
C ILE A 28 -0.52 13.19 -1.71
N GLU A 29 -0.62 12.91 -3.00
CA GLU A 29 -1.88 12.72 -3.71
C GLU A 29 -2.13 11.24 -3.94
N GLU A 30 -3.34 10.78 -3.60
CA GLU A 30 -3.79 9.45 -3.97
C GLU A 30 -4.19 9.43 -5.44
N GLY A 31 -3.56 8.55 -6.20
CA GLY A 31 -3.83 8.31 -7.61
C GLY A 31 -4.86 7.18 -7.79
N PRO A 32 -4.71 6.36 -8.84
CA PRO A 32 -5.57 5.19 -9.03
C PRO A 32 -5.57 4.26 -7.81
N HIS A 33 -6.78 3.83 -7.43
CA HIS A 33 -7.07 2.87 -6.36
C HIS A 33 -8.04 1.81 -6.87
N VAL A 34 -7.82 0.56 -6.49
CA VAL A 34 -8.72 -0.56 -6.82
C VAL A 34 -8.80 -1.55 -5.66
N VAL A 35 -10.00 -2.05 -5.42
CA VAL A 35 -10.26 -3.20 -4.54
C VAL A 35 -10.38 -4.44 -5.42
N LEU A 36 -9.63 -5.49 -5.09
CA LEU A 36 -9.59 -6.74 -5.84
C LEU A 36 -10.60 -7.76 -5.30
N GLU A 37 -10.88 -8.80 -6.09
CA GLU A 37 -11.83 -9.86 -5.70
C GLU A 37 -11.40 -10.63 -4.44
N ASP A 38 -10.09 -10.67 -4.16
CA ASP A 38 -9.53 -11.26 -2.94
C ASP A 38 -9.60 -10.30 -1.73
N ASN A 39 -10.29 -9.16 -1.86
CA ASN A 39 -10.47 -8.10 -0.87
C ASN A 39 -9.16 -7.41 -0.44
N SER A 40 -8.10 -7.56 -1.23
CA SER A 40 -6.92 -6.71 -1.16
C SER A 40 -7.12 -5.43 -1.97
N GLU A 41 -6.23 -4.47 -1.77
CA GLU A 41 -6.26 -3.17 -2.42
C GLU A 41 -4.94 -2.86 -3.10
N VAL A 42 -5.00 -2.19 -4.25
CA VAL A 42 -3.82 -1.64 -4.91
C VAL A 42 -4.02 -0.14 -5.07
N SER A 43 -3.06 0.63 -4.56
CA SER A 43 -3.04 2.10 -4.70
C SER A 43 -1.73 2.58 -5.27
N VAL A 44 -1.84 3.69 -6.01
CA VAL A 44 -0.72 4.51 -6.45
C VAL A 44 -0.78 5.83 -5.69
N PHE A 45 0.33 6.23 -5.07
CA PHE A 45 0.47 7.54 -4.43
C PHE A 45 1.52 8.37 -5.16
N LYS A 46 1.28 9.66 -5.33
CA LYS A 46 2.22 10.60 -5.95
C LYS A 46 2.72 11.59 -4.91
N GLY A 47 4.03 11.69 -4.78
CA GLY A 47 4.68 12.60 -3.85
C GLY A 47 5.18 13.85 -4.55
N TYR A 48 4.72 15.01 -4.09
CA TYR A 48 5.08 16.31 -4.62
C TYR A 48 5.78 17.16 -3.57
N ARG A 49 6.71 18.00 -4.01
CA ARG A 49 7.26 19.09 -3.22
C ARG A 49 7.52 20.26 -4.16
N ASN A 50 7.17 21.47 -3.75
CA ASN A 50 7.27 22.67 -4.60
C ASN A 50 6.60 22.50 -5.98
N ASN A 51 5.49 21.76 -6.03
CA ASN A 51 4.74 21.37 -7.25
C ASN A 51 5.51 20.50 -8.25
N GLU A 52 6.67 19.95 -7.87
CA GLU A 52 7.40 18.97 -8.67
C GLU A 52 7.11 17.56 -8.17
N LEU A 53 6.87 16.63 -9.10
CA LEU A 53 6.71 15.21 -8.80
C LEU A 53 8.07 14.63 -8.41
N GLU A 54 8.24 14.31 -7.13
CA GLU A 54 9.48 13.75 -6.60
C GLU A 54 9.48 12.22 -6.63
N PHE A 55 8.32 11.58 -6.47
CA PHE A 55 8.20 10.12 -6.48
C PHE A 55 6.79 9.59 -6.73
N ILE A 56 6.72 8.30 -7.06
CA ILE A 56 5.49 7.49 -7.10
C ILE A 56 5.66 6.30 -6.15
N ILE A 57 4.63 5.98 -5.37
CA ILE A 57 4.56 4.76 -4.56
C ILE A 57 3.48 3.87 -5.15
N VAL A 58 3.78 2.59 -5.31
CA VAL A 58 2.80 1.55 -5.64
C VAL A 58 2.75 0.58 -4.48
N SER A 59 1.55 0.35 -3.94
CA SER A 59 1.34 -0.57 -2.83
C SER A 59 0.19 -1.52 -3.13
N HIS A 60 0.40 -2.80 -2.79
CA HIS A 60 -0.62 -3.81 -2.71
C HIS A 60 -0.77 -4.20 -1.23
N TYR A 61 -1.94 -3.99 -0.65
CA TYR A 61 -2.13 -4.01 0.80
C TYR A 61 -3.52 -4.51 1.22
N LEU A 62 -3.66 -4.85 2.49
CA LEU A 62 -4.94 -5.14 3.15
C LEU A 62 -5.33 -3.98 4.04
N THR A 63 -6.64 -3.79 4.23
CA THR A 63 -7.21 -2.86 5.21
C THR A 63 -7.98 -3.61 6.30
N GLN A 64 -8.48 -2.87 7.30
CA GLN A 64 -9.28 -3.45 8.39
C GLN A 64 -10.46 -4.28 7.92
N TYR A 65 -10.99 -4.01 6.72
CA TYR A 65 -12.11 -4.76 6.14
C TYR A 65 -11.78 -6.23 5.85
N TYR A 66 -10.50 -6.58 5.68
CA TYR A 66 -10.11 -7.97 5.48
C TYR A 66 -10.42 -8.87 6.70
N LYS A 67 -10.61 -8.29 7.89
CA LYS A 67 -11.09 -9.05 9.07
C LYS A 67 -12.45 -9.71 8.81
N ALA A 68 -13.35 -9.03 8.10
CA ALA A 68 -14.66 -9.60 7.77
C ALA A 68 -14.54 -10.85 6.89
N VAL A 69 -13.52 -10.93 6.04
CA VAL A 69 -13.22 -12.11 5.20
C VAL A 69 -12.69 -13.26 6.07
N LEU A 70 -11.78 -12.95 6.99
CA LEU A 70 -11.16 -13.96 7.86
C LEU A 70 -12.14 -14.67 8.79
N GLU A 71 -13.22 -14.00 9.16
CA GLU A 71 -14.26 -14.59 10.00
C GLU A 71 -15.21 -15.54 9.24
N ASN A 72 -15.08 -15.61 7.90
CA ASN A 72 -15.83 -16.51 7.03
C ASN A 72 -17.34 -16.55 7.34
N PRO A 73 -18.05 -15.43 7.15
CA PRO A 73 -19.47 -15.30 7.51
C PRO A 73 -20.33 -16.30 6.75
N GLY A 74 -21.40 -16.76 7.39
CA GLY A 74 -22.32 -17.76 6.83
C GLY A 74 -23.32 -17.18 5.82
N SER A 75 -23.44 -15.85 5.72
CA SER A 75 -24.35 -15.15 4.82
C SER A 75 -23.84 -13.76 4.41
N ASP A 76 -24.40 -13.23 3.32
CA ASP A 76 -24.12 -11.86 2.87
C ASP A 76 -24.56 -10.80 3.89
N GLU A 77 -25.66 -11.04 4.61
CA GLU A 77 -26.15 -10.15 5.67
C GLU A 77 -25.12 -10.05 6.81
N GLU A 78 -24.61 -11.19 7.28
CA GLU A 78 -23.57 -11.23 8.31
C GLU A 78 -22.28 -10.54 7.82
N TYR A 79 -21.90 -10.74 6.56
CA TYR A 79 -20.74 -10.05 5.97
C TYR A 79 -20.92 -8.52 5.96
N LEU A 80 -22.09 -8.04 5.53
CA LEU A 80 -22.41 -6.61 5.49
C LEU A 80 -22.43 -5.98 6.88
N GLU A 81 -23.01 -6.65 7.88
CA GLU A 81 -23.00 -6.19 9.27
C GLU A 81 -21.57 -6.02 9.80
N LYS A 82 -20.68 -6.98 9.50
CA LYS A 82 -19.27 -6.90 9.89
C LYS A 82 -18.54 -5.74 9.20
N LEU A 83 -18.74 -5.55 7.91
CA LEU A 83 -18.16 -4.42 7.18
C LEU A 83 -18.62 -3.08 7.76
N LEU A 84 -19.90 -2.95 8.13
CA LEU A 84 -20.44 -1.75 8.78
C LEU A 84 -19.82 -1.54 10.16
N ALA A 85 -19.70 -2.59 10.98
CA ALA A 85 -19.05 -2.52 12.28
C ALA A 85 -17.59 -2.04 12.15
N LEU A 86 -16.84 -2.57 11.18
CA LEU A 86 -15.46 -2.16 10.91
C LEU A 86 -15.38 -0.71 10.41
N LYS A 87 -16.31 -0.29 9.53
CA LYS A 87 -16.40 1.07 9.01
C LYS A 87 -16.59 2.11 10.12
N TYR A 88 -17.44 1.82 11.11
CA TYR A 88 -17.72 2.72 12.22
C TYR A 88 -16.83 2.50 13.45
N SER A 89 -15.93 1.52 13.42
CA SER A 89 -14.91 1.36 14.46
C SER A 89 -13.86 2.46 14.39
N SER A 90 -13.06 2.62 15.44
CA SER A 90 -11.86 3.47 15.45
C SER A 90 -10.64 2.80 14.80
N GLU A 91 -10.75 1.53 14.43
CA GLU A 91 -9.63 0.77 13.90
C GLU A 91 -9.35 1.16 12.44
N ARG A 92 -8.14 1.65 12.18
CA ARG A 92 -7.69 2.04 10.84
C ARG A 92 -6.28 1.53 10.64
N TRP A 93 -6.12 0.65 9.66
CA TRP A 93 -4.81 0.17 9.27
C TRP A 93 -4.79 -0.22 7.80
N SER A 94 -3.58 -0.19 7.26
CA SER A 94 -3.27 -0.60 5.90
C SER A 94 -1.92 -1.31 5.93
N ILE A 95 -1.91 -2.60 5.63
CA ILE A 95 -0.72 -3.46 5.76
C ILE A 95 -0.36 -4.00 4.37
N PRO A 96 0.80 -3.61 3.80
CA PRO A 96 1.27 -4.16 2.54
C PRO A 96 1.41 -5.69 2.58
N VAL A 97 0.88 -6.36 1.55
CA VAL A 97 1.01 -7.82 1.40
C VAL A 97 2.30 -8.20 0.69
N SER A 98 2.78 -7.32 -0.18
CA SER A 98 4.07 -7.37 -0.87
C SER A 98 4.93 -6.16 -0.49
N PRO A 99 6.23 -6.15 -0.83
CA PRO A 99 7.00 -4.91 -0.79
C PRO A 99 6.28 -3.79 -1.53
N ILE A 100 6.38 -2.58 -1.00
CA ILE A 100 5.94 -1.39 -1.73
C ILE A 100 7.05 -0.99 -2.70
N TYR A 101 6.66 -0.49 -3.87
CA TYR A 101 7.60 0.03 -4.85
C TYR A 101 7.61 1.55 -4.78
N PHE A 102 8.78 2.10 -4.51
CA PHE A 102 9.01 3.53 -4.45
C PHE A 102 9.86 3.93 -5.66
N ILE A 103 9.26 4.66 -6.59
CA ILE A 103 9.87 5.13 -7.84
C ILE A 103 10.24 6.59 -7.62
N ALA A 104 11.52 6.86 -7.40
CA ALA A 104 12.04 8.20 -7.13
C ALA A 104 12.58 8.86 -8.41
N PHE A 105 12.24 10.13 -8.61
CA PHE A 105 12.75 10.97 -9.71
C PHE A 105 13.91 11.87 -9.26
N ASN A 106 14.18 11.91 -7.95
CA ASN A 106 15.32 12.58 -7.35
C ASN A 106 15.86 11.79 -6.14
N THR A 107 16.95 12.25 -5.53
CA THR A 107 17.61 11.57 -4.40
C THR A 107 17.26 12.16 -3.03
N SER A 108 16.28 13.07 -2.93
CA SER A 108 15.98 13.80 -1.69
C SER A 108 15.48 12.90 -0.55
N VAL A 109 15.02 11.70 -0.90
CA VAL A 109 14.37 10.74 0.01
C VAL A 109 15.28 9.59 0.44
N GLU A 110 16.48 9.44 -0.11
CA GLU A 110 17.31 8.23 0.09
C GLU A 110 17.65 7.98 1.56
N GLU A 111 17.97 9.03 2.31
CA GLU A 111 18.28 8.92 3.74
C GLU A 111 17.06 8.45 4.54
N PHE A 112 15.87 8.98 4.24
CA PHE A 112 14.63 8.52 4.85
C PHE A 112 14.36 7.05 4.52
N LEU A 113 14.46 6.65 3.25
CA LEU A 113 14.17 5.29 2.81
C LEU A 113 15.11 4.26 3.46
N SER A 114 16.40 4.59 3.55
CA SER A 114 17.43 3.69 4.13
C SER A 114 17.34 3.54 5.65
N SER A 115 16.80 4.54 6.35
CA SER A 115 16.66 4.53 7.80
C SER A 115 15.26 4.15 8.28
N PHE A 116 14.27 4.05 7.38
CA PHE A 116 12.90 3.78 7.72
C PHE A 116 12.74 2.42 8.42
N LYS A 117 12.06 2.44 9.56
CA LYS A 117 11.63 1.26 10.30
C LYS A 117 10.24 1.51 10.85
N ASP A 118 9.42 0.47 10.81
CA ASP A 118 8.08 0.48 11.36
C ASP A 118 7.71 -0.88 11.99
N ASP A 119 6.59 -0.82 12.69
CA ASP A 119 5.93 -1.95 13.33
C ASP A 119 4.53 -2.09 12.72
N TYR A 120 3.95 -3.28 12.86
CA TYR A 120 2.59 -3.50 12.40
C TYR A 120 1.60 -2.64 13.20
N PRO A 121 0.57 -2.11 12.54
CA PRO A 121 -0.44 -1.29 13.22
C PRO A 121 -1.43 -2.13 14.05
N VAL A 122 -1.36 -3.47 14.00
CA VAL A 122 -2.23 -4.40 14.75
C VAL A 122 -1.46 -5.64 15.20
N GLU A 123 -1.83 -6.20 16.36
CA GLU A 123 -1.12 -7.30 17.01
C GLU A 123 -1.09 -8.59 16.19
N ASN A 124 -2.18 -8.90 15.48
CA ASN A 124 -2.33 -10.14 14.71
C ASN A 124 -1.96 -9.99 13.21
N ALA A 125 -1.22 -8.95 12.85
CA ALA A 125 -0.87 -8.65 11.46
C ALA A 125 -0.17 -9.81 10.73
N GLU A 126 0.74 -10.50 11.40
CA GLU A 126 1.48 -11.63 10.79
C GLU A 126 0.55 -12.79 10.45
N GLU A 127 -0.42 -13.10 11.31
CA GLU A 127 -1.41 -14.13 11.06
C GLU A 127 -2.31 -13.75 9.88
N ILE A 128 -2.79 -12.50 9.86
CA ILE A 128 -3.60 -11.94 8.77
C ILE A 128 -2.87 -12.10 7.43
N LEU A 129 -1.62 -11.66 7.38
CA LEU A 129 -0.77 -11.73 6.19
C LEU A 129 -0.50 -13.18 5.78
N SER A 130 -0.24 -14.06 6.74
CA SER A 130 0.00 -15.49 6.47
C SER A 130 -1.21 -16.13 5.81
N LYS A 131 -2.41 -15.92 6.36
CA LYS A 131 -3.67 -16.44 5.80
C LYS A 131 -3.91 -15.91 4.39
N TYR A 132 -3.75 -14.60 4.19
CA TYR A 132 -3.90 -13.98 2.87
C TYR A 132 -2.94 -14.58 1.84
N LYS A 133 -1.64 -14.68 2.17
CA LYS A 133 -0.61 -15.19 1.26
C LYS A 133 -0.82 -16.66 0.91
N SER A 134 -1.27 -17.46 1.88
CA SER A 134 -1.61 -18.87 1.65
C SER A 134 -2.80 -19.03 0.71
N ALA A 135 -3.81 -18.17 0.81
CA ALA A 135 -4.97 -18.17 -0.09
C ALA A 135 -4.64 -17.61 -1.49
N ASN A 136 -3.69 -16.66 -1.57
CA ASN A 136 -3.38 -15.91 -2.78
C ASN A 136 -1.89 -16.05 -3.18
N PRO A 137 -1.41 -17.21 -3.62
CA PRO A 137 0.03 -17.46 -3.85
C PRO A 137 0.67 -16.56 -4.93
N ASN A 138 -0.14 -15.93 -5.80
CA ASN A 138 0.34 -15.07 -6.89
C ASN A 138 0.27 -13.56 -6.56
N TYR A 139 0.02 -13.17 -5.30
CA TYR A 139 -0.20 -11.79 -4.88
C TYR A 139 0.90 -10.79 -5.33
N GLN A 140 2.15 -11.25 -5.47
CA GLN A 140 3.29 -10.42 -5.88
C GLN A 140 3.22 -9.97 -7.34
N ARG A 141 2.66 -10.79 -8.22
CA ARG A 141 2.58 -10.50 -9.66
C ARG A 141 1.71 -9.26 -9.96
N ILE A 142 0.76 -8.97 -9.07
CA ILE A 142 -0.17 -7.86 -9.19
C ILE A 142 0.58 -6.53 -9.14
N VAL A 143 1.38 -6.32 -8.09
CA VAL A 143 2.13 -5.08 -7.90
C VAL A 143 3.23 -4.92 -8.96
N GLU A 144 3.90 -6.02 -9.33
CA GLU A 144 4.93 -6.02 -10.37
C GLU A 144 4.38 -5.61 -11.73
N ALA A 145 3.18 -6.10 -12.11
CA ALA A 145 2.53 -5.72 -13.35
C ALA A 145 2.13 -4.23 -13.38
N VAL A 146 1.67 -3.68 -12.26
CA VAL A 146 1.34 -2.25 -12.14
C VAL A 146 2.60 -1.39 -12.26
N VAL A 147 3.67 -1.77 -11.56
CA VAL A 147 4.97 -1.09 -11.64
C VAL A 147 5.52 -1.11 -13.06
N GLY A 148 5.49 -2.26 -13.74
CA GLY A 148 5.91 -2.39 -15.14
C GLY A 148 5.17 -1.42 -16.05
N ARG A 149 3.83 -1.37 -15.96
CA ARG A 149 3.01 -0.43 -16.76
C ARG A 149 3.33 1.04 -16.48
N ILE A 150 3.63 1.40 -15.23
CA ILE A 150 4.02 2.76 -14.87
C ILE A 150 5.38 3.10 -15.50
N ILE A 151 6.35 2.19 -15.45
CA ILE A 151 7.68 2.40 -16.05
C ILE A 151 7.58 2.54 -17.57
N ASP A 152 6.78 1.69 -18.21
CA ASP A 152 6.54 1.76 -19.65
C ASP A 152 5.94 3.12 -20.03
N GLY A 153 4.89 3.56 -19.32
CA GLY A 153 4.26 4.86 -19.56
C GLY A 153 5.17 6.07 -19.28
N LEU A 154 6.12 5.94 -18.35
CA LEU A 154 7.14 6.97 -18.10
C LEU A 154 8.22 7.01 -19.19
N SER A 155 8.41 5.92 -19.94
CA SER A 155 9.43 5.82 -21.00
C SER A 155 8.94 6.36 -22.35
N GLU A 156 7.63 6.53 -22.52
CA GLU A 156 7.00 7.02 -23.74
C GLU A 156 6.80 8.56 -23.78
N GLY A 157 7.09 9.27 -22.69
CA GLY A 157 6.94 10.74 -22.56
C GLY A 157 8.27 11.47 -22.48
#